data_AF-A0A1I5DA85-F1
#
_entry.id   AF-A0A1I5DA85-F1
#
_cell.length_a   1.000
_cell.length_b   1.000
_cell.length_c   1.000
_cell.angle_alpha   90.00
_cell.angle_beta   90.00
_cell.angle_gamma   90.00
#
_symmetry.space_group_name_H-M   'P 1'
#
loop_
_entity.id
_entity.type
_entity.pdbx_description
1 polymer ?
#
loop_
_entity_poly.entity_id
_entity_poly.type
_entity_poly.pdbx_seq_one_letter_code
_entity_poly.pdbx_strand_id
1 'polypeptide(L)' 'MFFKKKIEKKTYDKSSKKPVIKASICNGEQVAGFKDNNTGAFEEVMLIKNADDLAVFKETYDITEEIEKIY' A
#
# COMPACT_ATOMS: atom_id res chain seq x y z
N MET A 1 -0.43 -11.40 -27.25
CA MET A 1 0.14 -12.23 -26.17
C MET A 1 0.21 -11.34 -24.92
N PHE A 2 -0.81 -11.41 -24.05
CA PHE A 2 -0.87 -10.56 -22.86
C PHE A 2 0.05 -11.15 -21.81
N PHE A 3 1.23 -10.56 -21.64
CA PHE A 3 2.13 -10.87 -20.53
C PHE A 3 1.42 -10.48 -19.23
N LYS A 4 0.74 -11.43 -18.58
CA LYS A 4 0.35 -11.29 -17.19
C LYS A 4 1.65 -11.16 -16.40
N LYS A 5 2.00 -9.93 -16.00
CA LYS A 5 3.07 -9.70 -15.02
C LYS A 5 2.73 -10.57 -13.82
N LYS A 6 3.64 -11.50 -13.49
CA LYS A 6 3.47 -12.36 -12.33
C LYS A 6 3.60 -11.46 -11.10
N ILE A 7 2.49 -11.20 -10.42
CA ILE A 7 2.50 -10.44 -9.17
C ILE A 7 3.17 -11.35 -8.13
N GLU A 8 4.36 -10.99 -7.70
CA GLU A 8 5.06 -11.71 -6.63
C GLU A 8 4.39 -11.34 -5.30
N LYS A 9 3.73 -12.33 -4.69
CA LYS A 9 3.14 -12.14 -3.36
C LYS A 9 4.23 -11.86 -2.34
N LYS A 10 4.06 -10.79 -1.57
CA LYS A 10 4.91 -10.40 -0.45
C LYS A 10 4.11 -10.50 0.85
N THR A 11 4.83 -10.62 1.95
CA THR A 11 4.24 -10.61 3.29
C THR A 11 4.66 -9.34 4.04
N TYR A 12 3.85 -8.96 5.01
CA TYR A 12 4.16 -7.94 5.99
C TYR A 12 3.73 -8.43 7.38
N ASP A 13 4.26 -7.82 8.42
CA ASP A 13 3.88 -8.15 9.80
C ASP A 13 2.52 -7.54 10.12
N LYS A 14 1.45 -8.33 9.99
CA LYS A 14 0.06 -7.92 10.27
C LYS A 14 -0.19 -7.59 11.75
N SER A 15 0.71 -7.96 12.67
CA SER A 15 0.55 -7.71 14.11
C SER A 15 1.07 -6.33 14.51
N SER A 16 2.18 -5.90 13.91
CA SER A 16 2.84 -4.63 14.22
C SER A 16 2.57 -3.54 13.19
N LYS A 17 2.20 -3.89 11.95
CA LYS A 17 2.02 -2.93 10.85
C LYS A 17 0.60 -2.96 10.30
N LYS A 18 0.07 -1.78 9.98
CA LYS A 18 -1.19 -1.60 9.26
C LYS A 18 -0.96 -1.02 7.86
N PRO A 19 -1.63 -1.53 6.81
CA PRO A 19 -1.57 -0.91 5.49
C PRO A 19 -2.26 0.45 5.52
N VAL A 20 -1.64 1.48 4.94
CA VAL A 20 -2.22 2.82 4.81
C VAL A 20 -1.83 3.46 3.48
N ILE A 21 -2.63 4.43 3.03
CA ILE A 21 -2.30 5.32 1.90
C ILE A 21 -1.95 6.68 2.47
N LYS A 22 -0.71 7.12 2.31
CA LYS A 22 -0.29 8.48 2.65
C LYS A 22 -0.56 9.40 1.47
N ALA A 23 -1.44 10.38 1.63
CA ALA A 23 -1.79 11.36 0.61
C ALA A 23 -1.14 12.71 0.94
N SER A 24 -0.27 13.18 0.06
CA SER A 24 0.34 14.49 0.19
C SER A 24 -0.68 15.60 -0.09
N ILE A 25 -0.83 16.50 0.88
CA ILE A 25 -1.73 17.66 0.76
C ILE A 25 -1.19 18.69 -0.24
N CYS A 26 0.13 18.71 -0.46
CA CYS A 26 0.80 19.70 -1.30
C CYS A 26 0.62 19.43 -2.80
N ASN A 27 0.72 18.16 -3.22
CA ASN A 27 0.74 17.77 -4.63
C ASN A 27 -0.25 16.66 -5.00
N GLY A 28 -1.00 16.13 -4.03
CA GLY A 28 -1.98 15.07 -4.26
C GLY A 28 -1.37 13.68 -4.49
N GLU A 29 -0.06 13.52 -4.37
CA GLU A 29 0.61 12.21 -4.50
C GLU A 29 0.13 11.26 -3.41
N GLN A 30 -0.16 10.02 -3.79
CA GLN A 30 -0.59 8.97 -2.88
C GLN A 30 0.45 7.86 -2.86
N VAL A 31 0.92 7.50 -1.68
CA VAL A 31 1.88 6.41 -1.48
C VAL A 31 1.22 5.35 -0.63
N ALA A 32 1.08 4.14 -1.16
CA ALA A 32 0.72 2.97 -0.38
C ALA A 32 1.94 2.45 0.37
N GLY A 33 1.70 2.08 1.62
CA GLY A 33 2.74 1.63 2.51
C GLY A 33 2.20 1.04 3.78
N PHE A 34 3.08 0.88 4.76
CA PHE A 34 2.74 0.31 6.05
C PHE A 34 3.07 1.31 7.15
N LYS A 35 2.12 1.54 8.06
CA LYS A 35 2.37 2.27 9.30
C LYS A 35 2.62 1.28 10.42
N ASP A 36 3.73 1.45 11.10
CA ASP A 36 4.03 0.71 12.32
C ASP A 36 3.16 1.24 13.48
N ASN A 37 2.45 0.34 14.15
CA ASN A 37 1.53 0.67 15.24
C ASN A 37 2.25 1.04 16.53
N ASN A 38 3.49 0.58 16.72
CA ASN A 38 4.29 0.85 17.91
C ASN A 38 5.08 2.15 17.79
N THR A 39 5.70 2.38 16.62
CA THR A 39 6.59 3.54 16.39
C THR A 39 5.90 4.68 15.65
N GLY A 40 4.80 4.41 14.94
CA GLY A 40 4.15 5.37 14.06
C GLY A 40 4.90 5.61 12.74
N ALA A 41 6.03 4.94 12.50
CA ALA A 41 6.82 5.08 11.30
C ALA A 41 6.04 4.61 10.06
N PHE A 42 6.16 5.34 8.96
CA PHE A 42 5.55 4.97 7.69
C PHE A 42 6.62 4.43 6.73
N GLU A 43 6.42 3.21 6.28
CA GLU A 43 7.24 2.53 5.28
C GLU A 43 6.60 2.70 3.91
N GLU A 44 7.27 3.43 3.02
CA GLU A 44 6.82 3.67 1.65
C GLU A 44 7.08 2.45 0.77
N VAL A 45 6.04 1.95 0.09
CA VAL A 45 6.14 0.72 -0.72
C VAL A 45 5.88 1.01 -2.19
N MET A 46 4.81 1.75 -2.50
CA MET A 46 4.36 1.94 -3.87
C MET A 46 3.67 3.29 -4.06
N LEU A 47 4.03 4.02 -5.11
CA LEU A 47 3.27 5.19 -5.55
C LEU A 47 1.97 4.74 -6.22
N ILE A 48 0.85 5.32 -5.79
CA ILE A 48 -0.50 5.04 -6.29
C ILE A 48 -0.94 6.21 -7.16
N LYS A 49 -1.09 5.97 -8.47
CA LYS A 49 -1.59 6.96 -9.43
C LYS A 49 -3.06 6.71 -9.78
N ASN A 50 -3.51 5.46 -9.67
CA ASN A 50 -4.87 5.06 -10.01
C ASN A 50 -5.35 3.86 -9.17
N ALA A 51 -6.58 3.41 -9.43
CA ALA A 51 -7.18 2.29 -8.72
C ALA A 51 -6.50 0.94 -9.02
N ASP A 52 -5.92 0.76 -10.21
CA ASP A 52 -5.16 -0.45 -10.57
C ASP A 52 -3.89 -0.57 -9.72
N ASP A 53 -3.16 0.52 -9.48
CA ASP A 53 -1.99 0.50 -8.60
C ASP A 53 -2.37 0.07 -7.17
N LEU A 54 -3.51 0.55 -6.68
CA LEU A 54 -4.04 0.16 -5.37
C LEU A 54 -4.45 -1.33 -5.35
N ALA A 55 -5.07 -1.82 -6.42
CA ALA A 55 -5.43 -3.22 -6.56
C ALA A 55 -4.17 -4.10 -6.57
N VAL A 56 -3.12 -3.69 -7.28
CA VAL A 56 -1.82 -4.37 -7.30
C VAL A 56 -1.20 -4.41 -5.90
N PHE A 57 -1.22 -3.30 -5.15
CA PHE A 57 -0.73 -3.29 -3.77
C PHE A 57 -1.50 -4.27 -2.89
N LYS A 58 -2.83 -4.26 -2.97
CA LYS A 58 -3.69 -5.19 -2.21
C LYS A 58 -3.43 -6.65 -2.58
N GLU A 59 -3.34 -6.97 -3.86
CA GLU A 59 -3.06 -8.33 -4.35
C GLU A 59 -1.66 -8.80 -3.95
N THR A 60 -0.67 -7.91 -4.02
CA THR A 60 0.73 -8.20 -3.65
C THR A 60 0.83 -8.64 -2.19
N TYR A 61 0.10 -8.01 -1.28
CA TYR A 61 0.19 -8.27 0.16
C TYR A 61 -0.99 -9.05 0.75
N ASP A 62 -1.88 -9.55 -0.11
CA ASP A 62 -3.09 -10.27 0.29
C ASP A 62 -3.92 -9.46 1.32
N ILE A 63 -4.13 -8.18 1.00
CA ILE A 63 -4.90 -7.22 1.80
C ILE A 63 -6.34 -7.24 1.30
N THR A 64 -7.25 -7.77 2.12
CA THR A 64 -8.68 -7.84 1.83
C THR A 64 -9.48 -6.72 2.49
N GLU A 65 -8.89 -6.05 3.48
CA GLU A 65 -9.48 -4.95 4.22
C GLU A 65 -9.43 -3.60 3.47
N GLU A 66 -10.23 -2.65 3.94
CA GLU A 66 -10.16 -1.27 3.47
C GLU A 66 -8.90 -0.59 4.02
N ILE A 67 -8.17 0.11 3.14
CA ILE A 67 -6.92 0.76 3.50
C ILE A 67 -7.21 2.20 3.88
N GLU A 68 -6.90 2.56 5.12
CA GLU A 68 -7.05 3.92 5.64
C GLU A 68 -6.17 4.90 4.88
N LYS A 69 -6.73 6.05 4.48
CA LYS A 69 -5.98 7.17 3.93
C LYS A 69 -5.59 8.13 5.05
N ILE A 70 -4.29 8.40 5.17
CA ILE A 70 -3.71 9.38 6.08
C ILE A 70 -3.15 10.55 5.27
N TYR A 71 -3.09 11.74 5.88
CA TYR A 71 -2.62 12.99 5.26
C TYR A 71 -1.41 13.53 6.02
#